data_AF-A0A967I1L7-F1
#
_entry.id   AF-A0A967I1L7-F1
#
_cell.length_a   1.000
_cell.length_b   1.000
_cell.length_c   1.000
_cell.angle_alpha   90.00
_cell.angle_beta   90.00
_cell.angle_gamma   90.00
#
_symmetry.space_group_name_H-M   'P 1'
#
loop_
_entity.id
_entity.type
_entity.pdbx_description
1 polymer ?
#
loop_
_entity_poly.entity_id
_entity_poly.type
_entity_poly.pdbx_seq_one_letter_code
_entity_poly.pdbx_strand_id
1 'polypeptide(L)'
;KESGIDKIPLSPEAKKDRIMEALKRIVLKGSEIRPLILAYEDLHWVDKSSEDVLKYSLESIAGARVLMIFNYRPEFVPTWGAKSFH
;
A
#
# COMPACT_ATOMS: atom_id res chain seq x y z
N LYS A 1 18.99 30.42 -3.21
CA LYS A 1 17.90 29.89 -4.06
C LYS A 1 17.04 29.00 -3.18
N GLU A 2 16.09 29.61 -2.47
CA GLU A 2 15.09 28.91 -1.67
C GLU A 2 14.13 28.22 -2.66
N SER A 3 14.14 26.89 -2.70
CA SER A 3 12.99 26.18 -3.21
C SER A 3 11.83 26.55 -2.28
N GLY A 4 10.84 27.31 -2.76
CA GLY A 4 9.67 27.80 -2.01
C GLY A 4 8.71 26.70 -1.53
N ILE A 5 9.27 25.60 -1.04
CA ILE A 5 8.59 24.55 -0.30
C ILE A 5 8.83 24.92 1.16
N ASP A 6 7.91 25.70 1.73
CA ASP A 6 7.79 25.76 3.18
C ASP A 6 7.67 24.31 3.68
N LYS A 7 8.71 23.83 4.36
CA LYS A 7 8.65 22.55 5.06
C LYS A 7 7.72 22.76 6.25
N ILE A 8 6.42 22.61 6.02
CA ILE A 8 5.45 22.47 7.10
C ILE A 8 5.97 21.30 7.95
N PRO A 9 6.37 21.52 9.21
CA PRO A 9 6.84 20.45 10.06
C PRO A 9 5.69 19.46 10.25
N LEU A 10 5.81 18.27 9.66
CA LEU A 10 4.84 17.19 9.86
C LEU A 10 5.30 16.37 11.06
N SER A 11 4.34 15.97 11.90
CA SER A 11 4.62 14.91 12.85
C SER A 11 4.97 13.62 12.09
N PRO A 12 5.73 12.69 12.71
CA PRO A 12 6.02 11.39 12.11
C PRO A 12 4.77 10.64 11.64
N GLU A 13 3.67 10.74 12.39
CA GLU A 13 2.37 10.12 12.09
C GLU A 13 1.74 10.76 10.87
N ALA A 14 1.67 12.10 10.81
CA ALA A 14 1.15 12.81 9.66
C ALA A 14 1.97 12.53 8.38
N LYS A 15 3.28 12.30 8.53
CA LYS A 15 4.13 11.87 7.43
C LYS A 15 3.82 10.44 6.99
N LYS A 16 3.65 9.49 7.92
CA LYS A 16 3.24 8.11 7.63
C LYS A 16 1.92 8.10 6.86
N ASP A 17 0.91 8.81 7.34
CA ASP A 17 -0.43 8.85 6.72
C ASP A 17 -0.37 9.41 5.30
N ARG A 18 0.40 10.47 5.07
CA ARG A 18 0.59 11.03 3.72
C ARG A 18 1.28 10.06 2.77
N ILE A 19 2.25 9.29 3.26
CA ILE A 19 2.92 8.26 2.46
C ILE A 19 1.94 7.14 2.11
N MET A 20 1.18 6.64 3.08
CA MET A 20 0.17 5.60 2.86
C MET A 20 -0.88 6.06 1.83
N GLU A 21 -1.39 7.28 1.97
CA GLU A 21 -2.36 7.87 1.04
C GLU A 21 -1.77 8.04 -0.37
N ALA A 22 -0.51 8.48 -0.47
CA ALA A 22 0.16 8.64 -1.76
C ALA A 22 0.34 7.30 -2.47
N LEU A 23 0.78 6.25 -1.76
CA LEU A 23 0.94 4.91 -2.33
C LEU A 23 -0.39 4.34 -2.84
N LYS A 24 -1.47 4.46 -2.05
CA LYS A 24 -2.82 4.09 -2.49
C LYS A 24 -3.21 4.84 -3.76
N ARG A 25 -3.02 6.17 -3.81
CA ARG A 25 -3.37 6.99 -4.98
C ARG A 25 -2.61 6.58 -6.22
N ILE A 26 -1.32 6.28 -6.09
CA ILE A 26 -0.49 5.81 -7.21
C ILE A 26 -1.08 4.53 -7.80
N VAL A 27 -1.44 3.56 -6.95
CA VAL A 27 -2.05 2.30 -7.39
C VAL A 27 -3.39 2.55 -8.09
N LEU A 28 -4.31 3.29 -7.46
CA LEU A 28 -5.64 3.53 -8.02
C LEU A 28 -5.59 4.33 -9.32
N LYS A 29 -4.81 5.41 -9.38
CA LYS A 29 -4.67 6.21 -10.60
C LYS A 29 -3.93 5.48 -11.71
N GLY A 30 -2.94 4.66 -11.37
CA GLY A 30 -2.33 3.76 -12.35
C GLY A 30 -3.35 2.79 -12.95
N SER A 31 -4.26 2.26 -12.13
CA SER A 31 -5.31 1.33 -12.54
C SER A 31 -6.37 1.95 -13.48
N GLU A 32 -6.57 3.27 -13.41
CA GLU A 32 -7.44 4.04 -14.32
C GLU A 32 -6.84 4.18 -15.72
N ILE A 33 -5.51 4.11 -15.85
CA ILE A 33 -4.81 4.17 -17.13
C ILE A 33 -4.77 2.78 -17.78
N ARG A 34 -4.40 1.75 -17.01
CA ARG A 34 -4.35 0.35 -17.46
C ARG A 34 -4.47 -0.62 -16.28
N PRO A 35 -4.92 -1.86 -16.48
CA PRO A 35 -4.89 -2.87 -15.42
C PRO A 35 -3.49 -3.02 -14.82
N LEU A 36 -3.41 -3.17 -13.49
CA LEU A 36 -2.18 -3.37 -12.75
C LEU A 36 -2.12 -4.76 -12.13
N ILE A 37 -0.96 -5.39 -12.21
CA ILE A 37 -0.61 -6.59 -11.44
C ILE A 37 0.55 -6.20 -10.53
N LEU A 38 0.36 -6.32 -9.22
CA LEU A 38 1.35 -5.99 -8.20
C LEU A 38 1.70 -7.27 -7.45
N ALA A 39 2.93 -7.76 -7.62
CA ALA A 39 3.44 -8.92 -6.91
C ALA A 39 4.33 -8.48 -5.75
N TYR A 40 4.02 -8.99 -4.56
CA TYR A 40 4.78 -8.78 -3.34
C TYR A 40 5.30 -10.13 -2.87
N GLU A 41 6.62 -10.26 -2.82
CA GLU A 41 7.32 -11.48 -2.48
C GLU A 41 7.87 -11.40 -1.05
N ASP A 42 8.12 -12.56 -0.44
CA ASP A 42 8.76 -12.69 0.87
C ASP A 42 8.09 -11.88 2.00
N LEU A 43 6.74 -11.79 2.05
CA LEU A 43 6.05 -10.97 3.08
C LEU A 43 6.38 -11.41 4.51
N HIS A 44 6.85 -12.63 4.72
CA HIS A 44 7.32 -13.10 6.02
C HIS A 44 8.52 -12.29 6.59
N TRP A 45 9.18 -11.46 5.78
CA TRP A 45 10.22 -10.51 6.19
C TRP A 45 9.76 -9.05 6.21
N VAL A 46 8.50 -8.78 5.86
CA VAL A 46 7.98 -7.41 5.80
C VAL A 46 7.95 -6.79 7.20
N ASP A 47 8.33 -5.52 7.30
CA ASP A 47 8.13 -4.78 8.55
C ASP A 47 6.64 -4.43 8.72
N LYS A 48 6.25 -4.13 9.96
CA LYS A 48 4.84 -3.87 10.29
C LYS A 48 4.25 -2.67 9.56
N SER A 49 5.04 -1.61 9.33
CA SER A 49 4.55 -0.41 8.66
C SER A 49 4.31 -0.63 7.17
N SER A 50 5.14 -1.46 6.54
CA SER A 50 4.97 -1.90 5.15
C SER A 50 3.77 -2.85 5.04
N GLU A 51 3.56 -3.76 6.00
CA GLU A 51 2.35 -4.58 6.08
C GLU A 51 1.08 -3.71 6.14
N ASP A 52 1.07 -2.66 6.98
CA ASP A 52 -0.08 -1.74 7.09
C ASP A 52 -0.40 -1.05 5.75
N VAL A 53 0.61 -0.68 4.96
CA VAL A 53 0.43 -0.09 3.62
C VAL A 53 -0.22 -1.08 2.66
N LEU A 54 0.21 -2.34 2.67
CA LEU A 54 -0.36 -3.38 1.82
C LEU A 54 -1.81 -3.64 2.18
N LYS A 55 -2.10 -3.76 3.48
CA LYS A 55 -3.48 -3.90 3.97
C LYS A 55 -4.36 -2.73 3.54
N TYR A 56 -3.89 -1.50 3.76
CA TYR A 56 -4.63 -0.29 3.41
C TYR A 56 -4.91 -0.18 1.90
N SER A 57 -3.92 -0.56 1.09
CA SER A 57 -4.07 -0.60 -0.37
C SER A 57 -5.07 -1.67 -0.78
N LEU A 58 -4.96 -2.89 -0.24
CA LEU A 58 -5.87 -4.01 -0.52
C LEU A 58 -7.32 -3.67 -0.17
N GLU A 59 -7.57 -2.99 0.95
CA GLU A 59 -8.91 -2.54 1.33
C GLU A 59 -9.49 -1.47 0.38
N SER A 60 -8.66 -0.84 -0.44
CA SER A 60 -9.04 0.25 -1.34
C SER A 60 -9.20 -0.15 -2.81
N ILE A 61 -8.80 -1.36 -3.21
CA ILE A 61 -8.84 -1.78 -4.62
C ILE A 61 -10.19 -2.35 -5.09
N ALA A 62 -11.19 -2.40 -4.20
CA ALA A 62 -12.54 -2.86 -4.55
C ALA A 62 -13.07 -2.13 -5.79
N GLY A 63 -13.36 -2.87 -6.86
CA GLY A 63 -13.84 -2.31 -8.14
C GLY A 63 -12.77 -1.63 -9.01
N ALA A 64 -11.51 -1.61 -8.58
CA ALA A 64 -10.38 -1.14 -9.38
C ALA A 64 -9.81 -2.27 -10.26
N ARG A 65 -9.12 -1.90 -11.36
CA ARG A 65 -8.45 -2.86 -12.24
C ARG A 65 -7.07 -3.24 -11.69
N VAL A 66 -7.05 -3.82 -10.50
CA VAL A 66 -5.82 -4.17 -9.77
C VAL A 66 -5.90 -5.63 -9.31
N LEU A 67 -4.84 -6.38 -9.59
CA LEU A 67 -4.59 -7.69 -8.99
C LEU A 67 -3.36 -7.57 -8.08
N MET A 68 -3.54 -7.82 -6.79
CA MET A 68 -2.43 -7.93 -5.84
C MET A 68 -2.13 -9.40 -5.58
N ILE A 69 -0.88 -9.80 -5.76
CA ILE A 69 -0.37 -11.15 -5.52
C ILE A 69 0.59 -11.07 -4.33
N PHE A 70 0.40 -11.95 -3.36
CA PHE A 70 1.24 -12.02 -2.17
C PHE A 70 1.84 -13.41 -2.06
N ASN A 71 3.16 -13.48 -1.96
CA ASN A 71 3.88 -14.72 -1.72
C ASN A 71 4.56 -14.67 -0.35
N TYR A 72 4.37 -15.72 0.45
CA TYR A 72 4.88 -15.81 1.81
C TYR A 72 4.98 -17.26 2.27
N ARG A 73 5.78 -17.48 3.31
CA ARG A 73 5.90 -18.80 3.93
C ARG A 73 4.59 -19.17 4.63
N PRO A 74 4.19 -20.44 4.68
CA PRO A 74 2.92 -20.88 5.28
C PRO A 74 2.71 -20.45 6.73
N GLU A 75 3.78 -20.22 7.49
CA GLU A 75 3.73 -19.82 8.89
C GLU A 75 3.42 -18.32 9.07
N PHE A 76 3.53 -17.53 8.00
CA PHE A 76 3.16 -16.12 8.01
C PHE A 76 1.65 -15.98 7.81
N VAL A 77 0.98 -15.38 8.79
CA VAL A 77 -0.46 -15.13 8.76
C VAL A 77 -0.69 -13.63 8.50
N PRO A 78 -0.96 -13.22 7.25
CA PRO A 78 -1.23 -11.82 6.96
C PRO A 78 -2.50 -11.35 7.68
N THR A 79 -2.49 -10.11 8.18
CA THR A 79 -3.61 -9.54 8.95
C THR A 79 -4.91 -9.30 8.15
N TRP A 80 -4.92 -9.61 6.84
CA TRP A 80 -6.06 -9.51 5.94
C TRP A 80 -6.54 -10.85 5.34
N GLY A 81 -5.92 -11.99 5.69
CA GLY A 81 -6.18 -13.29 5.05
C GLY A 81 -7.58 -13.90 5.26
N ALA A 82 -8.44 -13.29 6.09
CA ALA A 82 -9.78 -13.81 6.41
C ALA A 82 -10.85 -13.51 5.34
N LYS A 83 -10.57 -12.65 4.36
CA LYS A 83 -11.52 -12.29 3.30
C LYS A 83 -11.15 -12.98 1.99
N SER A 84 -12.11 -13.67 1.39
CA SER A 84 -11.91 -14.36 0.11
C SER A 84 -11.89 -13.42 -1.09
N PHE A 85 -12.34 -12.16 -0.93
CA PHE A 85 -12.33 -11.11 -1.94
C PHE A 85 -12.35 -9.72 -1.29
N HIS A 86 -11.86 -8.73 -2.02
CA HIS A 86 -11.83 -7.31 -1.66
C HIS A 86 -12.33 -6.48 -2.83
#